data_AF-A0A3D0H9R7-F1
#
_entry.id   AF-A0A3D0H9R7-F1
#
_cell.length_a   1.000
_cell.length_b   1.000
_cell.length_c   1.000
_cell.angle_alpha   90.00
_cell.angle_beta   90.00
_cell.angle_gamma   90.00
#
_symmetry.space_group_name_H-M   'P 1'
#
loop_
_entity.id
_entity.type
_entity.pdbx_description
1 polymer ?
#
loop_
_entity_poly.entity_id
_entity_poly.type
_entity_poly.pdbx_seq_one_letter_code
_entity_poly.pdbx_strand_id
1 'polypeptide(L)'
;AESSALNFTSGEGRWGIVTSGVSYLYVRDAIQDLGLQDRVKVLKIGFSHPHPKVLFQAFLRTVDKVLVVEELEPFLEESLKVAAQEGGLTIPIAGKGRELIPREFELDAVKVKRAVSRFFGVPYDPPKVFSIPELPQRPPNLCPGCPHRATFYAVKQTFGQDA
;
A
#
# COMPACT_ATOMS: atom_id res chain seq x y z
N ALA A 1 -7.35 -16.67 -12.71
CA ALA A 1 -7.48 -15.51 -11.80
C ALA A 1 -8.91 -15.38 -11.28
N GLU A 2 -9.91 -15.28 -12.15
CA GLU A 2 -11.31 -14.98 -11.81
C GLU A 2 -11.93 -15.86 -10.71
N SER A 3 -11.71 -17.17 -10.75
CA SER A 3 -12.30 -18.14 -9.82
C SER A 3 -11.37 -18.60 -8.69
N SER A 4 -10.24 -17.91 -8.48
CA SER A 4 -9.28 -18.33 -7.45
C SER A 4 -9.87 -18.21 -6.05
N ALA A 5 -9.80 -19.28 -5.25
CA ALA A 5 -10.21 -19.27 -3.85
C ALA A 5 -9.36 -18.33 -2.96
N LEU A 6 -8.21 -17.86 -3.45
CA LEU A 6 -7.39 -16.86 -2.76
C LEU A 6 -7.91 -15.43 -2.94
N ASN A 7 -8.83 -15.21 -3.88
CA ASN A 7 -9.59 -13.98 -3.98
C ASN A 7 -10.85 -14.12 -3.13
N PHE A 8 -11.04 -13.19 -2.19
CA PHE A 8 -12.25 -13.19 -1.38
C PHE A 8 -12.68 -11.78 -1.03
N THR A 9 -13.97 -11.68 -0.70
CA THR A 9 -14.58 -10.43 -0.25
C THR A 9 -14.97 -10.55 1.22
N SER A 10 -15.01 -9.43 1.93
CA SER A 10 -15.46 -9.34 3.32
C SER A 10 -16.12 -7.99 3.58
N GLY A 11 -17.10 -7.95 4.48
CA GLY A 11 -17.92 -6.76 4.74
C GLY A 11 -19.04 -6.56 3.71
N GLU A 12 -20.00 -5.71 4.05
CA GLU A 12 -21.19 -5.46 3.22
C GLU A 12 -21.40 -3.98 2.88
N GLY A 13 -20.48 -3.11 3.30
CA GLY A 13 -20.62 -1.68 3.12
C GLY A 13 -20.45 -1.18 1.67
N ARG A 14 -20.76 0.09 1.46
CA ARG A 14 -20.70 0.76 0.15
C ARG A 14 -19.34 1.39 -0.16
N TRP A 15 -18.44 1.47 0.81
CA TRP A 15 -17.09 1.96 0.61
C TRP A 15 -16.14 0.82 0.28
N GLY A 16 -15.55 0.84 -0.91
CA GLY A 16 -14.70 -0.25 -1.38
C GLY A 16 -13.24 -0.07 -0.97
N ILE A 17 -12.60 -1.16 -0.54
CA ILE A 17 -11.14 -1.26 -0.48
C ILE A 17 -10.70 -2.46 -1.30
N VAL A 18 -9.73 -2.26 -2.20
CA VAL A 18 -9.09 -3.35 -2.96
C VAL A 18 -7.65 -3.46 -2.51
N THR A 19 -7.20 -4.67 -2.15
CA THR A 19 -5.87 -4.87 -1.57
C THR A 19 -5.30 -6.25 -1.90
N SER A 20 -3.99 -6.43 -1.66
CA SER A 20 -3.28 -7.69 -1.88
C SER A 20 -2.18 -7.89 -0.82
N GLY A 21 -1.74 -9.14 -0.65
CA GLY A 21 -0.61 -9.47 0.21
C GLY A 21 -0.73 -8.96 1.66
N VAL A 22 0.38 -8.40 2.18
CA VAL A 22 0.49 -7.90 3.56
C VAL A 22 -0.39 -6.65 3.82
N SER A 23 -0.64 -5.84 2.78
CA SER A 23 -1.47 -4.64 2.86
C SER A 23 -2.88 -4.92 3.40
N TYR A 24 -3.39 -6.14 3.18
CA TYR A 24 -4.66 -6.59 3.73
C TYR A 24 -4.71 -6.51 5.27
N LEU A 25 -3.61 -6.79 5.96
CA LEU A 25 -3.57 -6.73 7.42
C LEU A 25 -3.67 -5.28 7.91
N TYR A 26 -2.96 -4.34 7.27
CA TYR A 26 -3.09 -2.92 7.58
C TYR A 26 -4.49 -2.38 7.29
N VAL A 27 -5.13 -2.85 6.22
CA VAL A 27 -6.53 -2.53 5.91
C VAL A 27 -7.46 -3.03 7.01
N ARG A 28 -7.26 -4.26 7.50
CA ARG A 28 -8.06 -4.80 8.60
C ARG A 28 -7.91 -3.98 9.88
N ASP A 29 -6.68 -3.65 10.25
CA ASP A 29 -6.41 -2.80 11.42
C ASP A 29 -7.06 -1.43 11.26
N ALA A 30 -6.99 -0.83 10.06
CA ALA A 30 -7.63 0.46 9.79
C ALA A 30 -9.16 0.38 9.88
N ILE A 31 -9.80 -0.66 9.34
CA ILE A 31 -11.25 -0.84 9.43
C ILE A 31 -11.68 -0.99 10.90
N GLN A 32 -10.94 -1.79 11.68
CA GLN A 32 -11.24 -2.04 13.08
C GLN A 32 -11.07 -0.78 13.93
N ASP A 33 -9.91 -0.13 13.83
CA ASP A 33 -9.55 1.02 14.68
C ASP A 33 -10.35 2.28 14.35
N LEU A 34 -10.83 2.41 13.10
CA LEU A 34 -11.66 3.53 12.67
C LEU A 34 -13.18 3.24 12.77
N GLY A 35 -13.57 2.05 13.24
CA GLY A 35 -14.98 1.68 13.40
C GLY A 35 -15.77 1.61 12.09
N LEU A 36 -15.18 1.05 11.04
CA LEU A 36 -15.72 1.06 9.67
C LEU A 36 -16.32 -0.28 9.21
N GLN A 37 -16.51 -1.23 10.12
CA GLN A 37 -16.94 -2.61 9.83
C GLN A 37 -18.24 -2.67 9.00
N ASP A 38 -19.21 -1.82 9.32
CA ASP A 38 -20.52 -1.79 8.64
C ASP A 38 -20.54 -0.89 7.39
N ARG A 39 -19.44 -0.18 7.12
CA ARG A 39 -19.36 0.84 6.06
C ARG A 39 -18.47 0.42 4.90
N VAL A 40 -17.52 -0.48 5.15
CA VAL A 40 -16.51 -0.89 4.19
C VAL A 40 -16.75 -2.31 3.68
N LYS A 41 -16.47 -2.51 2.39
CA LYS A 41 -16.36 -3.80 1.74
C LYS A 41 -14.97 -3.95 1.17
N VAL A 42 -14.30 -5.06 1.47
CA VAL A 42 -12.93 -5.33 1.06
C VAL A 42 -12.91 -6.44 0.03
N LEU A 43 -12.19 -6.24 -1.07
CA LEU A 43 -11.78 -7.29 -1.99
C LEU A 43 -10.27 -7.52 -1.83
N LYS A 44 -9.90 -8.70 -1.33
CA LYS A 44 -8.51 -9.13 -1.27
C LYS A 44 -8.20 -9.98 -2.51
N ILE A 45 -7.15 -9.60 -3.22
CA ILE A 45 -6.62 -10.33 -4.36
C ILE A 45 -5.49 -11.25 -3.92
N GLY A 46 -5.60 -12.53 -4.29
CA GLY A 46 -4.63 -13.57 -3.98
C GLY A 46 -3.46 -13.66 -4.97
N PHE A 47 -3.67 -13.23 -6.22
CA PHE A 47 -2.64 -13.20 -7.26
C PHE A 47 -2.59 -11.84 -7.94
N SER A 48 -1.43 -11.21 -7.95
CA SER A 48 -1.24 -9.94 -8.65
C SER A 48 -1.23 -10.11 -10.17
N HIS A 49 -0.92 -11.28 -10.72
CA HIS A 49 -1.03 -11.49 -12.17
C HIS A 49 -1.38 -12.95 -12.52
N PRO A 50 -2.25 -13.20 -13.52
CA PRO A 50 -3.08 -12.23 -14.25
C PRO A 50 -4.20 -11.63 -13.37
N HIS A 51 -4.66 -10.43 -13.68
CA HIS A 51 -5.72 -9.76 -12.91
C HIS A 51 -7.13 -10.28 -13.24
N PRO A 52 -8.02 -10.42 -12.25
CA PRO A 52 -9.39 -10.89 -12.46
C PRO A 52 -10.33 -9.72 -12.84
N LYS A 53 -10.37 -9.36 -14.13
CA LYS A 53 -11.15 -8.24 -14.65
C LYS A 53 -12.66 -8.38 -14.38
N VAL A 54 -13.21 -9.58 -14.53
CA VAL A 54 -14.65 -9.81 -14.31
C VAL A 54 -14.98 -9.62 -12.83
N LEU A 55 -14.16 -10.17 -11.94
CA LEU A 55 -14.29 -9.97 -10.49
C LEU A 55 -14.17 -8.50 -10.09
N PHE A 56 -13.20 -7.77 -10.66
CA PHE A 56 -13.04 -6.33 -10.42
C PHE A 56 -14.29 -5.55 -10.78
N GLN A 57 -14.80 -5.74 -11.99
CA GLN A 57 -16.02 -5.05 -12.43
C GLN A 57 -17.24 -5.44 -11.59
N ALA A 58 -17.36 -6.71 -11.21
CA ALA A 58 -18.42 -7.16 -10.31
C ALA A 58 -18.34 -6.45 -8.95
N PHE A 59 -17.15 -6.35 -8.36
CA PHE A 59 -16.93 -5.66 -7.09
C PHE A 59 -17.23 -4.15 -7.19
N LEU A 60 -16.70 -3.48 -8.22
CA LEU A 60 -16.87 -2.04 -8.44
C LEU A 60 -18.34 -1.63 -8.59
N ARG A 61 -19.21 -2.49 -9.13
CA ARG A 61 -20.67 -2.25 -9.21
C ARG A 61 -21.38 -2.27 -7.85
N THR A 62 -20.73 -2.76 -6.80
CA THR A 62 -21.34 -2.89 -5.45
C THR A 62 -20.96 -1.76 -4.50
N VAL A 63 -20.07 -0.86 -4.90
CA VAL A 63 -19.49 0.19 -4.05
C VAL A 63 -19.55 1.55 -4.74
N ASP A 64 -19.53 2.62 -3.95
CA ASP A 64 -19.66 3.99 -4.45
C ASP A 64 -18.31 4.60 -4.85
N LYS A 65 -17.22 4.14 -4.23
CA LYS A 65 -15.83 4.55 -4.48
C LYS A 65 -14.86 3.52 -3.92
N VAL A 66 -13.64 3.47 -4.44
CA VAL A 66 -12.60 2.51 -4.05
C VAL A 66 -11.29 3.17 -3.66
N LEU A 67 -10.75 2.75 -2.51
CA LEU A 67 -9.36 2.94 -2.15
C LEU A 67 -8.56 1.66 -2.45
N VAL A 68 -7.50 1.76 -3.24
CA VAL A 68 -6.57 0.65 -3.49
C VAL A 68 -5.42 0.78 -2.52
N VAL A 69 -5.19 -0.29 -1.74
CA VAL A 69 -4.09 -0.36 -0.76
C VAL A 69 -3.17 -1.51 -1.17
N GLU A 70 -2.02 -1.17 -1.71
CA GLU A 70 -1.02 -2.13 -2.19
C GLU A 70 0.40 -1.71 -1.81
N GLU A 71 1.31 -2.68 -1.83
CA GLU A 71 2.73 -2.50 -1.51
C GLU A 71 3.53 -2.29 -2.80
N LEU A 72 4.60 -1.48 -2.72
CA LEU A 72 5.39 -1.00 -3.85
C LEU A 72 4.62 -0.03 -4.78
N GLU A 73 4.44 -0.42 -6.04
CA GLU A 73 3.97 0.41 -7.15
C GLU A 73 2.46 0.24 -7.41
N PRO A 74 1.78 1.18 -8.10
CA PRO A 74 0.32 1.17 -8.34
C PRO A 74 -0.16 0.08 -9.32
N PHE A 75 0.34 -1.15 -9.21
CA PHE A 75 0.11 -2.21 -10.19
C PHE A 75 -1.33 -2.74 -10.15
N LEU A 76 -1.86 -2.96 -8.95
CA LEU A 76 -3.25 -3.35 -8.72
C LEU A 76 -4.19 -2.18 -9.01
N GLU A 77 -3.82 -0.97 -8.62
CA GLU A 77 -4.60 0.24 -8.87
C GLU A 77 -4.79 0.51 -10.35
N GLU A 78 -3.71 0.49 -11.13
CA GLU A 78 -3.74 0.70 -12.58
C GLU A 78 -4.62 -0.37 -13.25
N SER A 79 -4.44 -1.63 -12.86
CA SER A 79 -5.22 -2.74 -13.43
C SER A 79 -6.70 -2.67 -13.07
N LEU A 80 -7.04 -2.21 -11.87
CA LEU A 80 -8.41 -1.96 -11.46
C LEU A 80 -9.03 -0.80 -12.26
N LYS A 81 -8.28 0.29 -12.49
CA LYS A 81 -8.73 1.43 -13.32
C LYS A 81 -8.96 1.02 -14.77
N VAL A 82 -8.08 0.21 -15.36
CA VAL A 82 -8.27 -0.35 -16.70
C VAL A 82 -9.54 -1.20 -16.76
N ALA A 83 -9.73 -2.13 -15.82
CA ALA A 83 -10.93 -2.95 -15.77
C ALA A 83 -12.22 -2.14 -15.58
N ALA A 84 -12.17 -1.06 -14.79
CA ALA A 84 -13.27 -0.12 -14.61
C ALA A 84 -13.62 0.58 -15.93
N GLN A 85 -12.61 1.12 -16.63
CA GLN A 85 -12.78 1.81 -17.91
C GLN A 85 -13.35 0.87 -18.99
N GLU A 86 -12.79 -0.33 -19.13
CA GLU A 86 -13.30 -1.34 -20.07
C GLU A 86 -14.75 -1.74 -19.76
N GLY A 87 -15.15 -1.68 -18.49
CA GLY A 87 -16.51 -1.97 -18.01
C GLY A 87 -17.46 -0.78 -18.03
N GLY A 88 -17.02 0.41 -18.48
CA GLY A 88 -17.83 1.64 -18.47
C GLY A 88 -18.14 2.17 -17.07
N LEU A 89 -17.34 1.82 -16.06
CA LEU A 89 -17.55 2.21 -14.67
C LEU A 89 -16.79 3.51 -14.36
N THR A 90 -17.50 4.51 -13.83
CA THR A 90 -16.97 5.87 -13.60
C THR A 90 -16.81 6.21 -12.11
N ILE A 91 -16.90 5.22 -11.22
CA ILE A 91 -16.76 5.46 -9.78
C ILE A 91 -15.33 5.92 -9.44
N PRO A 92 -15.14 6.74 -8.40
CA PRO A 92 -13.81 7.18 -7.99
C PRO A 92 -12.95 6.01 -7.53
N ILE A 93 -11.74 5.88 -8.11
CA ILE A 93 -10.72 4.91 -7.72
C ILE A 93 -9.43 5.67 -7.44
N ALA A 94 -8.90 5.53 -6.23
CA ALA A 94 -7.64 6.14 -5.82
C ALA A 94 -6.83 5.17 -4.97
N GLY A 95 -5.52 5.40 -4.82
CA GLY A 95 -4.67 4.57 -3.98
C GLY A 95 -3.31 5.22 -3.77
N LYS A 96 -2.31 4.70 -4.48
CA LYS A 96 -0.97 5.26 -4.56
C LYS A 96 -0.99 6.63 -5.24
N GLY A 97 -0.24 7.57 -4.68
CA GLY A 97 -0.19 8.95 -5.14
C GLY A 97 0.25 9.90 -4.02
N ARG A 98 0.60 11.14 -4.38
CA ARG A 98 1.16 12.13 -3.43
C ARG A 98 0.21 12.47 -2.27
N GLU A 99 -1.10 12.30 -2.45
CA GLU A 99 -2.11 12.77 -1.49
C GLU A 99 -2.56 11.71 -0.48
N LEU A 100 -2.59 10.43 -0.88
CA LEU A 100 -3.15 9.33 -0.10
C LEU A 100 -2.09 8.33 0.37
N ILE A 101 -1.51 7.54 -0.53
CA ILE A 101 -0.51 6.52 -0.21
C ILE A 101 0.79 6.79 -0.98
N PRO A 102 1.93 7.08 -0.32
CA PRO A 102 3.18 7.33 -1.01
C PRO A 102 3.67 6.08 -1.78
N ARG A 103 4.40 6.32 -2.87
CA ARG A 103 5.08 5.26 -3.64
C ARG A 103 6.40 4.88 -2.98
N GLU A 104 7.03 5.85 -2.33
CA GLU A 104 8.33 5.74 -1.72
C GLU A 104 8.24 5.28 -0.26
N PHE A 105 9.33 4.65 0.19
CA PHE A 105 9.49 4.12 1.54
C PHE A 105 8.47 3.03 1.90
N GLU A 106 8.50 2.63 3.17
CA GLU A 106 7.66 1.56 3.72
C GLU A 106 6.19 1.96 3.77
N LEU A 107 5.29 1.04 3.42
CA LEU A 107 3.88 1.14 3.77
C LEU A 107 3.67 0.62 5.20
N ASP A 108 3.11 1.47 6.06
CA ASP A 108 2.83 1.14 7.45
C ASP A 108 1.35 1.36 7.82
N ALA A 109 0.93 0.83 8.96
CA ALA A 109 -0.44 0.94 9.44
C ALA A 109 -0.90 2.40 9.66
N VAL A 110 0.01 3.32 10.02
CA VAL A 110 -0.33 4.73 10.22
C VAL A 110 -0.64 5.40 8.88
N LYS A 111 0.15 5.13 7.84
CA LYS A 111 -0.09 5.61 6.47
C LYS A 111 -1.41 5.08 5.93
N VAL A 112 -1.69 3.80 6.10
CA VAL A 112 -2.96 3.20 5.66
C VAL A 112 -4.15 3.82 6.40
N LYS A 113 -4.10 3.96 7.73
CA LYS A 113 -5.16 4.64 8.50
C LYS A 113 -5.37 6.09 8.07
N ARG A 114 -4.30 6.85 7.79
CA ARG A 114 -4.40 8.22 7.24
C ARG A 114 -5.08 8.22 5.87
N ALA A 115 -4.72 7.30 4.98
CA ALA A 115 -5.32 7.19 3.66
C ALA A 115 -6.82 6.84 3.73
N VAL A 116 -7.19 5.84 4.55
CA VAL A 116 -8.59 5.46 4.82
C VAL A 116 -9.38 6.64 5.39
N SER A 117 -8.83 7.30 6.41
CA SER A 117 -9.43 8.49 7.05
C SER A 117 -9.71 9.61 6.04
N ARG A 118 -8.70 10.01 5.25
CA ARG A 118 -8.83 11.07 4.26
C ARG A 118 -9.79 10.71 3.13
N PHE A 119 -9.64 9.51 2.56
CA PHE A 119 -10.43 9.10 1.41
C PHE A 119 -11.92 8.92 1.74
N PHE A 120 -12.22 8.40 2.93
CA PHE A 120 -13.60 8.17 3.38
C PHE A 120 -14.18 9.31 4.23
N GLY A 121 -13.37 10.29 4.63
CA GLY A 121 -13.82 11.46 5.39
C GLY A 121 -14.19 11.10 6.84
N VAL A 122 -13.38 10.25 7.49
CA VAL A 122 -13.59 9.84 8.88
C VAL A 122 -12.49 10.37 9.79
N PRO A 123 -12.78 10.72 11.06
CA PRO A 123 -11.79 11.27 11.96
C PRO A 123 -10.71 10.22 12.29
N TYR A 124 -9.46 10.66 12.34
CA TYR A 124 -8.32 9.85 12.78
C TYR A 124 -7.27 10.75 13.43
N ASP A 125 -6.91 10.43 14.68
CA ASP A 125 -5.80 11.07 15.38
C ASP A 125 -4.57 10.15 15.31
N PRO A 126 -3.55 10.48 14.50
CA PRO A 126 -2.37 9.64 14.36
C PRO A 126 -1.52 9.66 15.64
N PRO A 127 -0.82 8.56 15.97
CA PRO A 127 0.09 8.54 17.10
C PRO A 127 1.18 9.60 16.93
N LYS A 128 1.58 10.22 18.05
CA LYS A 128 2.68 11.18 18.08
C LYS A 128 3.99 10.45 17.80
N VAL A 129 4.73 10.95 16.81
CA VAL A 129 6.09 10.48 16.54
C VAL A 129 6.98 11.00 17.67
N PHE A 130 7.61 10.08 18.40
CA PHE A 130 8.60 10.44 19.41
C PHE A 130 9.90 10.85 18.73
N SER A 131 10.56 11.88 19.26
CA SER A 131 11.92 12.24 18.85
C SER A 131 12.86 11.12 19.27
N ILE A 132 13.49 10.48 18.29
CA ILE A 132 14.54 9.50 18.55
C ILE A 132 15.81 10.30 18.89
N PRO A 133 16.52 10.00 19.99
CA PRO A 133 17.83 10.59 20.23
C PRO A 133 18.77 10.24 19.08
N GLU A 134 19.86 11.02 18.93
CA GLU A 134 20.87 10.73 17.92
C GLU A 134 21.41 9.31 18.14
N LEU A 135 21.07 8.41 17.23
CA LEU A 135 21.50 7.01 17.30
C LEU A 135 22.92 6.90 16.74
N PRO A 136 23.79 6.06 17.33
CA PRO A 136 25.09 5.79 16.76
C PRO A 136 24.92 5.24 15.34
N GLN A 137 25.71 5.76 14.40
CA GLN A 137 25.65 5.31 13.02
C GLN A 137 26.01 3.84 12.92
N ARG A 138 25.25 3.09 12.11
CA ARG A 138 25.51 1.69 11.77
C ARG A 138 26.01 1.60 10.33
N PRO A 139 27.27 1.97 10.04
CA PRO A 139 27.79 1.87 8.69
C PRO A 139 27.80 0.40 8.24
N PRO A 140 27.58 0.12 6.95
CA PRO A 140 27.63 -1.24 6.45
C PRO A 140 29.03 -1.82 6.67
N ASN A 141 29.13 -3.01 7.27
CA ASN A 141 30.41 -3.66 7.55
C ASN A 141 31.18 -4.09 6.29
N LEU A 142 30.55 -4.05 5.10
CA LEU A 142 31.03 -4.47 3.78
C LEU A 142 31.81 -5.80 3.81
N CYS A 143 31.18 -6.89 3.34
CA CYS A 143 31.82 -8.22 3.31
C CYS A 143 33.24 -8.17 2.71
N PRO A 144 34.25 -8.86 3.29
CA PRO A 144 35.64 -8.76 2.83
C PRO A 144 35.86 -9.06 1.35
N GLY A 145 35.00 -9.86 0.73
CA GLY A 145 35.05 -10.21 -0.70
C GLY A 145 34.17 -9.36 -1.62
N CYS A 146 33.39 -8.40 -1.10
CA CYS A 146 32.53 -7.57 -1.93
C CYS A 146 33.33 -6.37 -2.49
N PRO A 147 33.26 -6.07 -3.80
CA PRO A 147 34.03 -4.97 -4.41
C PRO A 147 33.74 -3.61 -3.79
N HIS A 148 32.57 -3.43 -3.16
CA HIS A 148 32.19 -2.19 -2.45
C HIS A 148 33.22 -1.80 -1.38
N ARG A 149 33.88 -2.78 -0.72
CA ARG A 149 34.89 -2.50 0.31
C ARG A 149 36.16 -1.90 -0.29
N ALA A 150 36.61 -2.41 -1.44
CA ALA A 150 37.76 -1.89 -2.15
C ALA A 150 37.47 -0.49 -2.71
N THR A 151 36.27 -0.28 -3.28
CA THR A 151 35.82 1.05 -3.73
C THR A 151 35.79 2.05 -2.59
N PHE A 152 35.17 1.70 -1.46
CA PHE A 152 35.10 2.57 -0.28
C PHE A 152 36.49 2.90 0.27
N TYR A 153 37.40 1.92 0.32
CA TYR A 153 38.80 2.17 0.70
C TYR A 153 39.50 3.14 -0.25
N ALA A 154 39.37 2.96 -1.56
CA ALA A 154 39.99 3.84 -2.56
C ALA A 154 39.46 5.28 -2.47
N VAL A 155 38.15 5.45 -2.26
CA VAL A 155 37.53 6.77 -2.00
C VAL A 155 38.17 7.40 -0.76
N LYS A 156 38.27 6.67 0.37
CA LYS A 156 38.90 7.20 1.59
C LYS A 156 40.38 7.53 1.42
N GLN A 157 41.12 6.74 0.66
CA GLN A 157 42.53 7.04 0.34
C GLN A 157 42.68 8.33 -0.47
N THR A 158 41.70 8.65 -1.31
CA THR A 158 41.76 9.80 -2.22
C THR A 158 41.22 11.08 -1.57
N PHE A 159 40.12 10.97 -0.82
CA PHE A 159 39.36 12.11 -0.30
C PHE A 159 39.44 12.28 1.23
N GLY A 160 40.10 11.37 1.95
CA GLY A 160 40.26 11.42 3.40
C GLY A 160 39.25 10.57 4.18
N GLN A 161 39.33 10.60 5.52
CA GLN A 161 38.50 9.75 6.39
C GLN A 161 37.03 10.17 6.48
N ASP A 162 36.73 11.42 6.10
CA ASP A 162 35.40 12.03 6.13
C ASP A 162 34.64 11.88 4.80
N ALA A 163 35.24 11.17 3.83
CA ALA A 163 34.59 10.76 2.58
C ALA A 163 33.72 9.50 2.79
#